data_AF-A0A0F9LS85-F1
#
_entry.id   AF-A0A0F9LS85-F1
#
_cell.length_a   1.000
_cell.length_b   1.000
_cell.length_c   1.000
_cell.angle_alpha   90.00
_cell.angle_beta   90.00
_cell.angle_gamma   90.00
#
_symmetry.space_group_name_H-M   'P 1'
#
loop_
_entity.id
_entity.type
_entity.pdbx_description
1 polymer ?
#
loop_
_entity_poly.entity_id
_entity_poly.type
_entity_poly.pdbx_seq_one_letter_code
_entity_poly.pdbx_strand_id
1 'polypeptide(L)'
;MANNRRFGWHSGTMSCKNARILGDLTIQDTLIFGDVSFGALAVKGRMSSGTKAGSAIDIDANYAYGQGHEFRWTISSWSGTGNSFDGQYIRAQSDIDNASGTMHGIQVFSVANASGIADLQGAFVQAYVKGDSTDTVGQAYGIHGEFSMDGIRSNTITLTTEVAAIFGRILSGKVNDYTKIHGQILRFGDMDGGSRTYGNGILIEDDAGTSGTSVLTTGLNISLACTTGITLSGAVTTGIDFTATTLALDSSRTNSAIAIGDRLGAKTITMAAATNHLDPVQINLSIAGVDPTAGSTINGIYQLITHGGATNMPGLRLKCADWNVVVKRNIQDAYVYQGEIDYTTNSVTVGGETAVMSLNMNCDSTVTGDVRGLIVNIYGAGLANASSIGIEVRTDGGSATLDEGIRIWSVGANTITAGLLFAGTVTYFADFDNTAGAENTAYEADANAATTIAGKVMINTSAGAKGYINVYSTPN
;
A
#
# COMPACT_ATOMS: atom_id res chain seq x y z
N MET A 1 -88.48 -8.73 21.04
CA MET A 1 -88.57 -7.30 20.68
C MET A 1 -87.60 -6.53 21.57
N ALA A 2 -86.40 -6.24 21.09
CA ALA A 2 -85.46 -5.34 21.76
C ALA A 2 -85.32 -4.11 20.87
N ASN A 3 -85.89 -3.00 21.31
CA ASN A 3 -85.89 -1.72 20.60
C ASN A 3 -84.46 -1.16 20.55
N ASN A 4 -83.86 -1.09 19.37
CA ASN A 4 -82.68 -0.27 19.10
C ASN A 4 -83.07 1.21 19.23
N ARG A 5 -82.99 1.76 20.46
CA ARG A 5 -83.05 3.20 20.67
C ARG A 5 -81.78 3.82 20.10
N ARG A 6 -81.92 4.56 19.00
CA ARG A 6 -80.85 5.42 18.47
C ARG A 6 -80.66 6.59 19.45
N PHE A 7 -79.57 6.55 20.22
CA PHE A 7 -79.13 7.72 20.97
C PHE A 7 -78.46 8.70 20.00
N GLY A 8 -79.10 9.84 19.74
CA GLY A 8 -78.48 10.95 19.03
C GLY A 8 -77.76 11.83 20.04
N TRP A 9 -76.43 11.79 20.06
CA TRP A 9 -75.63 12.76 20.80
C TRP A 9 -75.36 13.96 19.89
N HIS A 10 -76.04 15.07 20.15
CA HIS A 10 -75.93 16.29 19.35
C HIS A 10 -74.85 17.30 19.82
N SER A 11 -74.41 17.24 21.09
CA SER A 11 -73.30 18.06 21.65
C SER A 11 -73.10 17.74 23.14
N GLY A 12 -71.86 17.66 23.65
CA GLY A 12 -71.55 17.51 25.10
C GLY A 12 -70.42 16.51 25.43
N THR A 13 -70.09 16.37 26.72
CA THR A 13 -69.03 15.46 27.22
C THR A 13 -69.57 14.07 27.57
N MET A 14 -69.01 13.01 26.97
CA MET A 14 -69.29 11.63 27.35
C MET A 14 -68.32 11.14 28.40
N SER A 15 -68.81 10.89 29.61
CA SER A 15 -68.08 10.13 30.63
C SER A 15 -68.67 8.74 30.71
N CYS A 16 -67.88 7.72 30.41
CA CYS A 16 -68.28 6.34 30.54
C CYS A 16 -67.12 5.49 31.06
N LYS A 17 -67.45 4.44 31.80
CA LYS A 17 -66.46 3.47 32.28
C LYS A 17 -65.86 2.64 31.13
N ASN A 18 -66.70 2.25 30.17
CA ASN A 18 -66.32 1.46 29.00
C ASN A 18 -67.04 1.99 27.76
N ALA A 19 -66.32 2.66 26.85
CA ALA A 19 -66.80 2.95 25.51
C ALA A 19 -66.42 1.78 24.59
N ARG A 20 -67.40 1.16 23.94
CA ARG A 20 -67.16 0.21 22.85
C ARG A 20 -67.89 0.72 21.61
N ILE A 21 -67.13 1.07 20.59
CA ILE A 21 -67.66 1.49 19.30
C ILE A 21 -67.75 0.22 18.45
N LEU A 22 -68.98 -0.19 18.14
CA LEU A 22 -69.25 -1.45 17.43
C LEU A 22 -69.19 -1.31 15.91
N GLY A 23 -69.06 -0.08 15.40
CA GLY A 23 -68.88 0.24 13.99
C GLY A 23 -67.72 1.20 13.78
N ASP A 24 -67.71 1.89 12.65
CA ASP A 24 -66.67 2.87 12.33
C ASP A 24 -66.81 4.11 13.21
N LEU A 25 -65.68 4.58 13.75
CA LEU A 25 -65.58 5.87 14.41
C LEU A 25 -65.04 6.89 13.39
N THR A 26 -65.89 7.81 12.94
CA THR A 26 -65.46 8.97 12.16
C THR A 26 -65.31 10.17 13.08
N ILE A 27 -64.09 10.69 13.20
CA ILE A 27 -63.79 11.94 13.90
C ILE A 27 -63.50 12.99 12.82
N GLN A 28 -64.30 14.05 12.78
CA GLN A 28 -64.25 15.04 11.69
C GLN A 28 -63.09 16.04 11.87
N ASP A 29 -62.72 16.32 13.12
CA ASP A 29 -61.65 17.26 13.47
C ASP A 29 -60.50 16.51 14.17
N THR A 30 -60.29 16.74 15.47
CA THR A 30 -59.11 16.25 16.20
C THR A 30 -59.48 15.14 17.19
N LEU A 31 -58.73 14.03 17.15
CA LEU A 31 -58.66 13.07 18.26
C LEU A 31 -57.46 13.42 19.14
N ILE A 32 -57.71 14.00 20.31
CA ILE A 32 -56.66 14.30 21.29
C ILE A 32 -56.70 13.23 22.38
N PHE A 33 -55.63 12.47 22.52
CA PHE A 33 -55.38 11.72 23.74
C PHE A 33 -54.71 12.67 24.73
N GLY A 34 -55.39 12.99 25.84
CA GLY A 34 -54.78 13.69 26.97
C GLY A 34 -53.90 12.74 27.80
N ASP A 35 -53.88 12.90 29.12
CA ASP A 35 -53.25 11.94 30.04
C ASP A 35 -54.06 10.63 30.07
N VAL A 36 -53.78 9.74 29.12
CA VAL A 36 -54.44 8.44 29.01
C VAL A 36 -53.42 7.33 29.26
N SER A 37 -53.65 6.50 30.26
CA SER A 37 -52.90 5.25 30.43
C SER A 37 -53.60 4.14 29.65
N PHE A 38 -52.94 3.62 28.62
CA PHE A 38 -53.43 2.47 27.86
C PHE A 38 -52.75 1.20 28.36
N GLY A 39 -53.52 0.12 28.52
CA GLY A 39 -52.92 -1.23 28.61
C GLY A 39 -52.27 -1.65 27.29
N ALA A 40 -52.84 -1.22 26.16
CA ALA A 40 -52.24 -1.26 24.82
C ALA A 40 -53.00 -0.30 23.89
N LEU A 41 -52.29 0.49 23.08
CA LEU A 41 -52.86 1.22 21.94
C LEU A 41 -52.49 0.45 20.66
N ALA A 42 -53.47 -0.17 20.03
CA ALA A 42 -53.25 -0.90 18.78
C ALA A 42 -53.97 -0.17 17.63
N VAL A 43 -53.22 0.56 16.81
CA VAL A 43 -53.72 1.14 15.56
C VAL A 43 -53.58 0.08 14.47
N LYS A 44 -54.60 -0.78 14.32
CA LYS A 44 -54.61 -1.88 13.34
C LYS A 44 -55.09 -1.45 11.94
N GLY A 45 -54.75 -0.23 11.51
CA GLY A 45 -55.22 0.36 10.26
C GLY A 45 -54.15 1.20 9.57
N ARG A 46 -54.38 1.59 8.31
CA ARG A 46 -53.55 2.57 7.61
C ARG A 46 -53.72 3.93 8.28
N MET A 47 -52.67 4.46 8.87
CA MET A 47 -52.62 5.89 9.22
C MET A 47 -52.41 6.65 7.91
N SER A 48 -53.49 7.18 7.35
CA SER A 48 -53.48 8.00 6.14
C SER A 48 -54.08 9.36 6.49
N SER A 49 -53.31 10.42 6.29
CA SER A 49 -53.73 11.81 6.52
C SER A 49 -54.53 12.33 5.33
N GLY A 50 -55.73 11.76 5.15
CA GLY A 50 -56.78 12.34 4.32
C GLY A 50 -56.81 11.94 2.83
N THR A 51 -57.74 12.56 2.11
CA THR A 51 -58.15 12.26 0.73
C THR A 51 -57.31 12.93 -0.36
N LYS A 52 -56.22 13.62 -0.01
CA LYS A 52 -55.26 14.16 -0.98
C LYS A 52 -54.26 13.07 -1.35
N ALA A 53 -54.13 12.75 -2.64
CA ALA A 53 -53.05 11.92 -3.11
C ALA A 53 -51.70 12.57 -2.72
N GLY A 54 -50.88 11.86 -1.94
CA GLY A 54 -49.51 12.25 -1.58
C GLY A 54 -49.28 12.83 -0.18
N SER A 55 -50.28 12.91 0.71
CA SER A 55 -50.04 13.36 2.10
C SER A 55 -49.63 12.20 3.04
N ALA A 56 -48.44 12.31 3.62
CA ALA A 56 -47.95 11.53 4.76
C ALA A 56 -48.39 12.20 6.08
N ILE A 57 -47.98 11.66 7.24
CA ILE A 57 -48.09 12.37 8.52
C ILE A 57 -47.46 13.75 8.34
N ASP A 58 -48.28 14.80 8.45
CA ASP A 58 -47.90 16.18 8.17
C ASP A 58 -47.58 16.90 9.49
N ILE A 59 -46.58 17.77 9.45
CA ILE A 59 -46.14 18.55 10.61
C ILE A 59 -46.48 20.02 10.29
N ASP A 60 -47.15 20.70 11.22
CA ASP A 60 -47.55 22.10 11.03
C ASP A 60 -46.36 23.00 10.67
N ALA A 61 -46.57 23.97 9.77
CA ALA A 61 -45.53 24.89 9.34
C ALA A 61 -44.93 25.73 10.50
N ASN A 62 -45.63 25.84 11.63
CA ASN A 62 -45.19 26.53 12.84
C ASN A 62 -44.78 25.56 13.97
N TYR A 63 -44.52 24.29 13.68
CA TYR A 63 -44.13 23.31 14.69
C TYR A 63 -42.80 23.68 15.36
N ALA A 64 -42.87 24.06 16.64
CA ALA A 64 -41.78 24.71 17.35
C ALA A 64 -40.67 23.77 17.85
N TYR A 65 -40.92 22.45 17.94
CA TYR A 65 -40.01 21.52 18.61
C TYR A 65 -38.90 20.95 17.72
N GLY A 66 -38.86 21.30 16.43
CA GLY A 66 -37.77 20.93 15.50
C GLY A 66 -37.61 19.43 15.19
N GLN A 67 -38.41 18.55 15.80
CA GLN A 67 -38.35 17.09 15.67
C GLN A 67 -39.74 16.51 15.34
N GLY A 68 -39.89 15.77 14.25
CA GLY A 68 -41.22 15.30 13.81
C GLY A 68 -41.87 14.29 14.75
N HIS A 69 -41.21 13.15 14.97
CA HIS A 69 -41.64 12.12 15.90
C HIS A 69 -40.46 11.61 16.72
N GLU A 70 -40.66 11.42 18.03
CA GLU A 70 -39.70 10.79 18.92
C GLU A 70 -40.32 9.54 19.56
N PHE A 71 -39.58 8.43 19.51
CA PHE A 71 -39.87 7.23 20.28
C PHE A 71 -38.72 7.00 21.27
N ARG A 72 -39.02 6.99 22.58
CA ARG A 72 -38.02 6.89 23.64
C ARG A 72 -38.45 5.87 24.69
N TRP A 73 -37.50 5.02 25.10
CA TRP A 73 -37.69 4.04 26.16
C TRP A 73 -36.52 4.10 27.14
N THR A 74 -36.80 3.78 28.42
CA THR A 74 -35.80 3.65 29.48
C THR A 74 -36.11 2.40 30.28
N ILE A 75 -35.15 1.48 30.40
CA ILE A 75 -35.25 0.32 31.28
C ILE A 75 -34.60 0.71 32.61
N SER A 76 -35.41 0.85 33.66
CA SER A 76 -34.93 1.24 34.99
C SER A 76 -34.41 0.05 35.81
N SER A 77 -34.76 -1.19 35.45
CA SER A 77 -34.26 -2.41 36.09
C SER A 77 -34.54 -3.64 35.22
N TRP A 78 -33.65 -4.63 35.28
CA TRP A 78 -33.84 -5.98 34.72
C TRP A 78 -34.40 -6.98 35.74
N SER A 79 -34.66 -6.55 36.99
CA SER A 79 -35.11 -7.44 38.05
C SER A 79 -36.43 -8.13 37.65
N GLY A 80 -36.41 -9.47 37.59
CA GLY A 80 -37.58 -10.29 37.31
C GLY A 80 -38.09 -10.29 35.85
N THR A 81 -37.37 -9.69 34.90
CA THR A 81 -37.87 -9.44 33.52
C THR A 81 -36.84 -9.75 32.42
N GLY A 82 -36.21 -10.92 32.46
CA GLY A 82 -35.29 -11.39 31.41
C GLY A 82 -34.02 -10.52 31.26
N ASN A 83 -33.13 -10.91 30.35
CA ASN A 83 -31.81 -10.29 30.17
C ASN A 83 -31.69 -9.56 28.81
N SER A 84 -32.81 -9.21 28.16
CA SER A 84 -32.81 -8.66 26.79
C SER A 84 -33.97 -7.70 26.57
N PHE A 85 -33.74 -6.64 25.80
CA PHE A 85 -34.75 -5.68 25.37
C PHE A 85 -34.51 -5.26 23.93
N ASP A 86 -35.51 -5.49 23.10
CA ASP A 86 -35.57 -5.05 21.72
C ASP A 86 -36.40 -3.78 21.67
N GLY A 87 -35.74 -2.61 21.70
CA GLY A 87 -36.42 -1.31 21.83
C GLY A 87 -37.45 -1.02 20.74
N GLN A 88 -37.00 -0.54 19.58
CA GLN A 88 -37.85 -0.39 18.40
C GLN A 88 -37.54 -1.48 17.39
N TYR A 89 -38.45 -2.44 17.23
CA TYR A 89 -38.34 -3.46 16.19
C TYR A 89 -39.08 -3.02 14.93
N ILE A 90 -38.34 -2.55 13.93
CA ILE A 90 -38.87 -2.25 12.59
C ILE A 90 -38.44 -3.37 11.65
N ARG A 91 -39.38 -4.21 11.24
CA ARG A 91 -39.15 -5.27 10.24
C ARG A 91 -39.93 -4.96 8.97
N ALA A 92 -39.22 -4.63 7.90
CA ALA A 92 -39.77 -4.63 6.56
C ALA A 92 -39.43 -5.96 5.90
N GLN A 93 -40.41 -6.86 5.84
CA GLN A 93 -40.29 -8.11 5.10
C GLN A 93 -41.07 -7.98 3.79
N SER A 94 -40.42 -8.32 2.69
CA SER A 94 -41.03 -8.41 1.37
C SER A 94 -40.75 -9.81 0.84
N ASP A 95 -41.80 -10.59 0.66
CA ASP A 95 -41.72 -11.93 0.09
C ASP A 95 -42.41 -11.92 -1.28
N ILE A 96 -41.75 -12.49 -2.29
CA ILE A 96 -42.33 -12.70 -3.62
C ILE A 96 -42.19 -14.17 -3.98
N ASP A 97 -43.33 -14.81 -4.26
CA ASP A 97 -43.41 -16.19 -4.76
C ASP A 97 -43.33 -16.29 -6.30
N ASN A 98 -43.10 -15.16 -6.99
CA ASN A 98 -43.13 -15.03 -8.45
C ASN A 98 -41.73 -14.96 -9.10
N ALA A 99 -41.57 -15.53 -10.28
CA ALA A 99 -40.29 -15.74 -10.96
C ALA A 99 -39.67 -14.50 -11.64
N SER A 100 -40.30 -13.32 -11.56
CA SER A 100 -39.76 -12.09 -12.15
C SER A 100 -40.26 -10.84 -11.44
N GLY A 101 -39.34 -9.94 -11.09
CA GLY A 101 -39.66 -8.63 -10.51
C GLY A 101 -38.48 -8.01 -9.76
N THR A 102 -38.65 -6.76 -9.33
CA THR A 102 -37.72 -6.06 -8.43
C THR A 102 -38.38 -5.89 -7.07
N MET A 103 -37.63 -6.06 -5.99
CA MET A 103 -38.10 -5.79 -4.63
C MET A 103 -37.32 -4.65 -4.00
N HIS A 104 -38.02 -3.84 -3.21
CA HIS A 104 -37.43 -2.82 -2.36
C HIS A 104 -37.99 -3.00 -0.95
N GLY A 105 -37.11 -3.06 0.06
CA GLY A 105 -37.50 -3.13 1.46
C GLY A 105 -37.80 -1.74 2.03
N ILE A 106 -36.82 -1.17 2.74
CA ILE A 106 -36.92 0.16 3.34
C ILE A 106 -36.21 1.17 2.44
N GLN A 107 -36.86 2.31 2.19
CA GLN A 107 -36.25 3.46 1.54
C GLN A 107 -36.26 4.66 2.48
N VAL A 108 -35.09 5.27 2.69
CA VAL A 108 -34.93 6.53 3.42
C VAL A 108 -34.43 7.58 2.44
N PHE A 109 -35.10 8.72 2.37
CA PHE A 109 -34.82 9.75 1.38
C PHE A 109 -35.03 11.15 1.97
N SER A 110 -34.03 12.01 1.82
CA SER A 110 -34.05 13.41 2.25
C SER A 110 -33.71 14.32 1.06
N VAL A 111 -34.47 15.40 0.88
CA VAL A 111 -34.28 16.37 -0.22
C VAL A 111 -34.39 17.78 0.30
N ALA A 112 -33.48 18.64 -0.13
CA ALA A 112 -33.59 20.09 0.02
C ALA A 112 -33.78 20.74 -1.35
N ASN A 113 -34.92 21.40 -1.54
CA ASN A 113 -35.25 22.13 -2.78
C ASN A 113 -34.88 23.63 -2.71
N ALA A 114 -34.39 24.12 -1.56
CA ALA A 114 -34.06 25.52 -1.33
C ALA A 114 -32.54 25.75 -1.25
N SER A 115 -32.08 26.93 -1.66
CA SER A 115 -30.69 27.38 -1.49
C SER A 115 -30.41 27.75 -0.04
N GLY A 116 -29.31 27.23 0.55
CA GLY A 116 -28.80 27.69 1.86
C GLY A 116 -28.99 26.72 3.03
N ILE A 117 -29.24 25.43 2.80
CA ILE A 117 -29.20 24.44 3.88
C ILE A 117 -27.78 24.27 4.43
N ALA A 118 -27.64 24.27 5.76
CA ALA A 118 -26.35 24.09 6.43
C ALA A 118 -25.91 22.62 6.50
N ASP A 119 -26.87 21.70 6.69
CA ASP A 119 -26.65 20.26 6.70
C ASP A 119 -27.90 19.52 6.17
N LEU A 120 -27.69 18.39 5.49
CA LEU A 120 -28.74 17.49 5.01
C LEU A 120 -28.28 16.05 5.23
N GLN A 121 -29.02 15.34 6.08
CA GLN A 121 -28.72 13.97 6.43
C GLN A 121 -29.84 13.05 5.91
N GLY A 122 -29.47 11.98 5.21
CA GLY A 122 -30.39 10.94 4.75
C GLY A 122 -30.82 10.05 5.91
N ALA A 123 -29.85 9.33 6.47
CA ALA A 123 -29.99 8.55 7.69
C ALA A 123 -28.86 8.93 8.66
N PHE A 124 -29.21 9.16 9.92
CA PHE A 124 -28.25 9.38 11.00
C PHE A 124 -28.43 8.26 12.02
N VAL A 125 -27.42 7.40 12.16
CA VAL A 125 -27.43 6.25 13.05
C VAL A 125 -26.27 6.38 14.01
N GLN A 126 -26.56 6.30 15.31
CA GLN A 126 -25.57 6.39 16.37
C GLN A 126 -25.84 5.31 17.41
N ALA A 127 -24.81 4.55 17.75
CA ALA A 127 -24.78 3.75 18.97
C ALA A 127 -23.77 4.37 19.93
N TYR A 128 -24.14 4.47 21.20
CA TYR A 128 -23.28 5.02 22.24
C TYR A 128 -23.51 4.27 23.55
N VAL A 129 -22.42 3.90 24.20
CA VAL A 129 -22.41 3.29 25.53
C VAL A 129 -22.01 4.36 26.54
N LYS A 130 -22.83 4.53 27.58
CA LYS A 130 -22.48 5.31 28.77
C LYS A 130 -22.23 4.33 29.91
N GLY A 131 -21.05 4.42 30.52
CA GLY A 131 -20.72 3.77 31.78
C GLY A 131 -20.37 4.83 32.82
N ASP A 132 -20.75 4.60 34.08
CA ASP A 132 -20.32 5.42 35.22
C ASP A 132 -19.09 4.86 35.93
N SER A 133 -18.63 3.66 35.51
CA SER A 133 -17.46 2.96 36.01
C SER A 133 -16.80 2.11 34.91
N THR A 134 -15.87 1.22 35.26
CA THR A 134 -15.24 0.28 34.30
C THR A 134 -16.24 -0.79 33.89
N ASP A 135 -16.99 -0.53 32.82
CA ASP A 135 -17.95 -1.48 32.27
C ASP A 135 -17.34 -2.30 31.13
N THR A 136 -17.48 -3.63 31.20
CA THR A 136 -17.14 -4.53 30.09
C THR A 136 -18.36 -4.64 29.18
N VAL A 137 -18.30 -4.00 28.02
CA VAL A 137 -19.28 -4.23 26.94
C VAL A 137 -18.77 -5.34 26.04
N GLY A 138 -19.67 -6.25 25.66
CA GLY A 138 -19.39 -7.24 24.60
C GLY A 138 -19.30 -6.57 23.22
N GLN A 139 -19.81 -7.24 22.20
CA GLN A 139 -19.87 -6.66 20.86
C GLN A 139 -20.91 -5.52 20.81
N ALA A 140 -20.52 -4.37 20.28
CA ALA A 140 -21.40 -3.23 20.07
C ALA A 140 -21.29 -2.75 18.61
N TYR A 141 -22.41 -2.74 17.90
CA TYR A 141 -22.47 -2.36 16.49
C TYR A 141 -23.35 -1.12 16.34
N GLY A 142 -22.83 -0.08 15.67
CA GLY A 142 -23.64 1.07 15.26
C GLY A 142 -24.56 0.74 14.09
N ILE A 143 -24.00 0.10 13.07
CA ILE A 143 -24.71 -0.47 11.93
C ILE A 143 -24.14 -1.86 11.70
N HIS A 144 -25.00 -2.87 11.63
CA HIS A 144 -24.63 -4.23 11.21
C HIS A 144 -25.39 -4.53 9.91
N GLY A 145 -24.66 -4.58 8.80
CA GLY A 145 -25.18 -5.02 7.51
C GLY A 145 -24.77 -6.46 7.25
N GLU A 146 -25.73 -7.34 7.04
CA GLU A 146 -25.50 -8.74 6.69
C GLU A 146 -26.18 -9.04 5.35
N PHE A 147 -25.48 -9.77 4.50
CA PHE A 147 -26.07 -10.42 3.34
C PHE A 147 -25.82 -11.92 3.46
N SER A 148 -26.89 -12.69 3.53
CA SER A 148 -26.83 -14.14 3.66
C SER A 148 -27.68 -14.80 2.58
N MET A 149 -27.18 -15.92 2.05
CA MET A 149 -27.89 -16.75 1.11
C MET A 149 -27.99 -18.15 1.69
N ASP A 150 -29.21 -18.58 2.00
CA ASP A 150 -29.46 -19.95 2.43
C ASP A 150 -29.93 -20.79 1.23
N GLY A 151 -29.04 -21.65 0.74
CA GLY A 151 -29.35 -22.62 -0.29
C GLY A 151 -30.05 -23.85 0.29
N ILE A 152 -31.35 -23.76 0.60
CA ILE A 152 -32.11 -24.86 1.21
C ILE A 152 -32.12 -26.16 0.35
N ARG A 153 -31.68 -26.14 -0.92
CA ARG A 153 -31.62 -27.33 -1.79
C ARG A 153 -30.46 -27.23 -2.78
N SER A 154 -29.38 -28.01 -2.58
CA SER A 154 -28.33 -28.52 -3.51
C SER A 154 -28.12 -27.86 -4.90
N ASN A 155 -28.40 -26.58 -5.05
CA ASN A 155 -28.37 -25.84 -6.30
C ASN A 155 -27.34 -24.76 -6.14
N THR A 156 -26.38 -24.71 -7.06
CA THR A 156 -25.47 -23.58 -7.21
C THR A 156 -26.30 -22.30 -7.37
N ILE A 157 -26.18 -21.39 -6.40
CA ILE A 157 -26.72 -20.05 -6.55
C ILE A 157 -25.71 -19.27 -7.40
N THR A 158 -26.05 -18.99 -8.66
CA THR A 158 -25.22 -18.19 -9.55
C THR A 158 -25.69 -16.75 -9.55
N LEU A 159 -24.86 -15.86 -9.01
CA LEU A 159 -25.02 -14.42 -9.16
C LEU A 159 -24.28 -13.99 -10.43
N THR A 160 -24.99 -13.40 -11.39
CA THR A 160 -24.43 -13.07 -12.71
C THR A 160 -23.94 -11.63 -12.84
N THR A 161 -24.21 -10.77 -11.85
CA THR A 161 -23.90 -9.33 -11.90
C THR A 161 -23.13 -8.85 -10.67
N GLU A 162 -23.83 -8.49 -9.60
CA GLU A 162 -23.24 -7.89 -8.40
C GLU A 162 -24.05 -8.23 -7.15
N VAL A 163 -23.36 -8.37 -6.00
CA VAL A 163 -23.99 -8.44 -4.69
C VAL A 163 -23.11 -7.71 -3.68
N ALA A 164 -23.75 -6.96 -2.78
CA ALA A 164 -23.05 -6.24 -1.72
C ALA A 164 -23.96 -6.09 -0.50
N ALA A 165 -23.40 -6.29 0.70
CA ALA A 165 -24.09 -5.94 1.94
C ALA A 165 -24.24 -4.41 2.09
N ILE A 166 -23.28 -3.65 1.54
CA ILE A 166 -23.31 -2.18 1.50
C ILE A 166 -22.91 -1.74 0.09
N PHE A 167 -23.78 -0.97 -0.57
CA PHE A 167 -23.50 -0.34 -1.86
C PHE A 167 -23.61 1.18 -1.72
N GLY A 168 -22.49 1.88 -1.92
CA GLY A 168 -22.44 3.34 -1.93
C GLY A 168 -22.32 3.87 -3.36
N ARG A 169 -23.22 4.78 -3.76
CA ARG A 169 -23.14 5.47 -5.05
C ARG A 169 -23.30 6.96 -4.86
N ILE A 170 -22.38 7.73 -5.45
CA ILE A 170 -22.48 9.18 -5.51
C ILE A 170 -22.82 9.59 -6.94
N LEU A 171 -23.89 10.38 -7.07
CA LEU A 171 -24.30 11.01 -8.33
C LEU A 171 -24.18 12.51 -8.15
N SER A 172 -23.43 13.18 -9.01
CA SER A 172 -23.31 14.64 -9.03
C SER A 172 -23.86 15.20 -10.33
N GLY A 173 -24.66 16.28 -10.24
CA GLY A 173 -25.23 16.97 -11.39
C GLY A 173 -24.23 17.90 -12.07
N LYS A 174 -23.74 18.92 -11.34
CA LYS A 174 -22.70 19.87 -11.79
C LYS A 174 -21.44 19.69 -10.95
N VAL A 175 -20.53 18.82 -11.40
CA VAL A 175 -19.32 18.46 -10.64
C VAL A 175 -18.41 19.67 -10.36
N ASN A 176 -18.40 20.66 -11.25
CA ASN A 176 -17.53 21.84 -11.17
C ASN A 176 -17.81 22.75 -9.96
N ASP A 177 -18.99 22.63 -9.33
CA ASP A 177 -19.38 23.50 -8.23
C ASP A 177 -18.99 22.92 -6.85
N TYR A 178 -18.48 21.68 -6.81
CA TYR A 178 -18.09 21.01 -5.57
C TYR A 178 -16.57 21.02 -5.39
N THR A 179 -16.09 21.58 -4.27
CA THR A 179 -14.66 21.59 -3.95
C THR A 179 -14.17 20.28 -3.33
N LYS A 180 -15.08 19.47 -2.75
CA LYS A 180 -14.76 18.19 -2.09
C LYS A 180 -15.96 17.24 -2.18
N ILE A 181 -15.74 16.04 -2.69
CA ILE A 181 -16.70 14.93 -2.68
C ILE A 181 -15.97 13.72 -2.13
N HIS A 182 -16.53 13.07 -1.11
CA HIS A 182 -15.95 11.88 -0.48
C HIS A 182 -16.91 10.70 -0.62
N GLY A 183 -16.40 9.54 -1.04
CA GLY A 183 -17.15 8.27 -1.08
C GLY A 183 -17.51 7.79 0.32
N GLN A 184 -16.48 7.50 1.10
CA GLN A 184 -16.58 7.09 2.50
C GLN A 184 -15.54 7.86 3.31
N ILE A 185 -15.92 8.28 4.52
CA ILE A 185 -14.98 8.87 5.48
C ILE A 185 -15.09 8.06 6.77
N LEU A 186 -13.96 7.51 7.21
CA LEU A 186 -13.82 6.91 8.53
C LEU A 186 -13.06 7.91 9.40
N ARG A 187 -13.66 8.31 10.54
CA ARG A 187 -13.02 9.22 11.50
C ARG A 187 -12.96 8.53 12.86
N PHE A 188 -11.77 8.45 13.41
CA PHE A 188 -11.50 8.01 14.78
C PHE A 188 -11.17 9.25 15.62
N GLY A 189 -11.68 9.30 16.83
CA GLY A 189 -11.44 10.42 17.73
C GLY A 189 -11.99 10.14 19.10
N ASP A 190 -11.31 10.70 20.10
CA ASP A 190 -11.70 10.57 21.49
C ASP A 190 -12.46 11.82 21.95
N MET A 191 -13.64 11.60 22.55
CA MET A 191 -14.47 12.70 23.06
C MET A 191 -13.84 13.44 24.24
N ASP A 192 -12.85 12.83 24.91
CA ASP A 192 -12.13 13.37 26.06
C ASP A 192 -10.74 13.92 25.71
N GLY A 193 -10.32 13.84 24.44
CA GLY A 193 -8.99 14.28 23.99
C GLY A 193 -7.83 13.37 24.44
N GLY A 194 -8.13 12.17 24.96
CA GLY A 194 -7.12 11.16 25.28
C GLY A 194 -6.38 10.63 24.05
N SER A 195 -5.29 9.90 24.29
CA SER A 195 -4.63 9.09 23.26
C SER A 195 -4.96 7.63 23.50
N ARG A 196 -5.68 7.01 22.56
CA ARG A 196 -6.03 5.59 22.61
C ARG A 196 -5.44 4.82 21.44
N THR A 197 -5.19 3.54 21.67
CA THR A 197 -4.87 2.59 20.61
C THR A 197 -6.17 2.06 20.04
N TYR A 198 -6.49 2.43 18.81
CA TYR A 198 -7.55 1.78 18.04
C TYR A 198 -7.00 0.51 17.38
N GLY A 199 -7.86 -0.49 17.17
CA GLY A 199 -7.52 -1.69 16.40
C GLY A 199 -7.48 -1.41 14.90
N ASN A 200 -8.20 -2.20 14.12
CA ASN A 200 -8.24 -2.05 12.66
C ASN A 200 -9.23 -0.97 12.23
N GLY A 201 -8.81 -0.06 11.34
CA GLY A 201 -9.71 0.93 10.74
C GLY A 201 -10.62 0.31 9.67
N ILE A 202 -10.06 -0.56 8.83
CA ILE A 202 -10.78 -1.45 7.91
C ILE A 202 -10.19 -2.84 8.13
N LEU A 203 -11.04 -3.80 8.51
CA LEU A 203 -10.68 -5.21 8.66
C LEU A 203 -11.44 -6.03 7.62
N ILE A 204 -10.73 -6.85 6.87
CA ILE A 204 -11.30 -7.81 5.94
C ILE A 204 -10.77 -9.18 6.36
N GLU A 205 -11.64 -10.02 6.88
CA GLU A 205 -11.30 -11.34 7.42
C GLU A 205 -12.36 -12.38 7.05
N ASP A 206 -11.97 -13.65 7.08
CA ASP A 206 -12.91 -14.76 7.09
C ASP A 206 -13.27 -15.09 8.54
N ASP A 207 -14.53 -15.43 8.80
CA ASP A 207 -14.97 -15.79 10.15
C ASP A 207 -14.46 -17.19 10.49
N ALA A 208 -13.48 -17.27 11.40
CA ALA A 208 -12.89 -18.53 11.83
C ALA A 208 -13.92 -19.55 12.36
N GLY A 209 -15.07 -19.10 12.88
CA GLY A 209 -16.13 -19.98 13.40
C GLY A 209 -17.00 -20.63 12.33
N THR A 210 -17.05 -20.06 11.13
CA THR A 210 -17.91 -20.52 10.02
C THR A 210 -17.17 -20.75 8.71
N SER A 211 -15.85 -20.51 8.68
CA SER A 211 -15.03 -20.49 7.47
C SER A 211 -14.96 -21.82 6.69
N GLY A 212 -15.07 -21.69 5.37
CA GLY A 212 -14.62 -22.65 4.37
C GLY A 212 -13.34 -22.16 3.68
N THR A 213 -13.14 -22.48 2.40
CA THR A 213 -12.06 -21.86 1.59
C THR A 213 -12.58 -20.56 0.95
N SER A 214 -12.42 -19.44 1.64
CA SER A 214 -12.73 -18.11 1.10
C SER A 214 -11.51 -17.51 0.38
N VAL A 215 -11.68 -17.05 -0.86
CA VAL A 215 -10.60 -16.45 -1.65
C VAL A 215 -11.04 -15.10 -2.20
N LEU A 216 -10.36 -14.04 -1.79
CA LEU A 216 -10.47 -12.74 -2.45
C LEU A 216 -9.56 -12.72 -3.68
N THR A 217 -10.14 -12.60 -4.86
CA THR A 217 -9.35 -12.41 -6.10
C THR A 217 -8.77 -10.98 -6.16
N THR A 218 -9.39 -10.02 -5.47
CA THR A 218 -8.90 -8.65 -5.36
C THR A 218 -9.36 -8.05 -4.02
N GLY A 219 -8.42 -7.52 -3.21
CA GLY A 219 -8.73 -6.89 -1.93
C GLY A 219 -9.16 -5.42 -2.08
N LEU A 220 -8.32 -4.60 -2.71
CA LEU A 220 -8.59 -3.20 -3.04
C LEU A 220 -8.40 -2.97 -4.53
N ASN A 221 -9.43 -2.47 -5.22
CA ASN A 221 -9.39 -2.15 -6.65
C ASN A 221 -9.72 -0.67 -6.86
N ILE A 222 -8.77 0.09 -7.42
CA ILE A 222 -8.98 1.49 -7.84
C ILE A 222 -8.80 1.54 -9.36
N SER A 223 -9.89 1.35 -10.10
CA SER A 223 -9.89 1.27 -11.57
C SER A 223 -10.05 2.61 -12.28
N LEU A 224 -10.26 3.69 -11.52
CA LEU A 224 -10.43 5.05 -12.03
C LEU A 224 -9.10 5.81 -12.00
N ALA A 225 -8.94 6.79 -12.89
CA ALA A 225 -7.78 7.68 -12.87
C ALA A 225 -7.76 8.50 -11.56
N CYS A 226 -6.64 8.48 -10.86
CA CYS A 226 -6.42 9.23 -9.62
C CYS A 226 -5.04 9.90 -9.65
N THR A 227 -4.95 11.11 -9.07
CA THR A 227 -3.65 11.77 -8.84
C THR A 227 -2.84 11.02 -7.78
N THR A 228 -3.52 10.50 -6.76
CA THR A 228 -2.93 9.70 -5.69
C THR A 228 -3.82 8.49 -5.41
N GLY A 229 -3.27 7.28 -5.50
CA GLY A 229 -4.02 6.04 -5.24
C GLY A 229 -4.11 5.71 -3.75
N ILE A 230 -2.96 5.48 -3.12
CA ILE A 230 -2.84 5.21 -1.69
C ILE A 230 -1.85 6.21 -1.09
N THR A 231 -2.23 6.87 0.00
CA THR A 231 -1.34 7.72 0.80
C THR A 231 -1.24 7.16 2.20
N LEU A 232 -0.02 6.91 2.66
CA LEU A 232 0.29 6.56 4.04
C LEU A 232 1.02 7.76 4.66
N SER A 233 0.43 8.39 5.67
CA SER A 233 0.95 9.63 6.29
C SER A 233 0.90 9.55 7.82
N GLY A 234 1.83 10.21 8.50
CA GLY A 234 1.99 10.14 9.95
C GLY A 234 3.08 9.15 10.36
N ALA A 235 3.08 8.71 11.63
CA ALA A 235 3.98 7.67 12.10
C ALA A 235 3.51 6.30 11.58
N VAL A 236 4.16 5.81 10.53
CA VAL A 236 3.88 4.50 9.92
C VAL A 236 5.07 3.59 10.19
N THR A 237 4.86 2.54 10.99
CA THR A 237 5.90 1.53 11.26
C THR A 237 6.10 0.60 10.07
N THR A 238 5.01 0.20 9.40
CA THR A 238 5.03 -0.72 8.26
C THR A 238 4.00 -0.27 7.22
N GLY A 239 4.42 -0.10 5.96
CA GLY A 239 3.54 0.37 4.88
C GLY A 239 2.93 -0.76 4.04
N ILE A 240 3.78 -1.65 3.52
CA ILE A 240 3.38 -2.86 2.79
C ILE A 240 4.10 -4.02 3.44
N ASP A 241 3.35 -5.04 3.86
CA ASP A 241 3.87 -6.24 4.50
C ASP A 241 3.27 -7.50 3.87
N PHE A 242 4.10 -8.52 3.70
CA PHE A 242 3.70 -9.83 3.20
C PHE A 242 4.11 -10.89 4.23
N THR A 243 3.48 -10.87 5.40
CA THR A 243 3.73 -11.84 6.47
C THR A 243 2.96 -13.14 6.24
N ALA A 244 3.57 -14.28 6.60
CA ALA A 244 2.99 -15.63 6.54
C ALA A 244 2.43 -16.10 5.16
N THR A 245 2.79 -15.42 4.07
CA THR A 245 2.31 -15.76 2.72
C THR A 245 3.38 -16.52 1.93
N THR A 246 3.02 -17.67 1.34
CA THR A 246 3.90 -18.37 0.40
C THR A 246 3.81 -17.70 -0.97
N LEU A 247 4.87 -17.01 -1.40
CA LEU A 247 4.99 -16.54 -2.77
C LEU A 247 5.34 -17.72 -3.68
N ALA A 248 4.40 -18.15 -4.51
CA ALA A 248 4.61 -19.24 -5.46
C ALA A 248 5.33 -18.73 -6.71
N LEU A 249 6.37 -19.46 -7.14
CA LEU A 249 6.97 -19.23 -8.46
C LEU A 249 6.05 -19.79 -9.54
N ASP A 250 5.92 -19.09 -10.66
CA ASP A 250 5.24 -19.58 -11.86
C ASP A 250 6.20 -19.66 -13.05
N SER A 251 5.96 -20.61 -13.96
CA SER A 251 6.78 -20.79 -15.17
C SER A 251 6.67 -19.62 -16.14
N SER A 252 5.56 -18.89 -16.09
CA SER A 252 5.27 -17.72 -16.90
C SER A 252 5.80 -16.40 -16.33
N ARG A 253 6.33 -16.41 -15.09
CA ARG A 253 6.87 -15.22 -14.40
C ARG A 253 5.86 -14.08 -14.25
N THR A 254 4.59 -14.43 -14.06
CA THR A 254 3.46 -13.50 -13.87
C THR A 254 3.24 -13.14 -12.40
N ASN A 255 3.77 -13.94 -11.47
CA ASN A 255 3.64 -13.67 -10.04
C ASN A 255 4.62 -12.58 -9.61
N SER A 256 4.08 -11.41 -9.24
CA SER A 256 4.85 -10.26 -8.73
C SER A 256 4.19 -9.70 -7.48
N ALA A 257 4.96 -9.48 -6.41
CA ALA A 257 4.47 -8.86 -5.18
C ALA A 257 4.32 -7.33 -5.33
N ILE A 258 5.29 -6.70 -6.01
CA ILE A 258 5.30 -5.27 -6.34
C ILE A 258 5.81 -5.13 -7.77
N ALA A 259 5.08 -4.43 -8.64
CA ALA A 259 5.47 -4.27 -10.04
C ALA A 259 4.98 -2.94 -10.64
N ILE A 260 5.74 -2.42 -11.62
CA ILE A 260 5.32 -1.33 -12.51
C ILE A 260 5.27 -1.89 -13.93
N GLY A 261 4.07 -2.20 -14.40
CA GLY A 261 3.87 -2.99 -15.62
C GLY A 261 4.09 -4.48 -15.39
N ASP A 262 4.10 -5.25 -16.47
CA ASP A 262 4.44 -6.67 -16.44
C ASP A 262 5.59 -6.97 -17.43
N ARG A 263 6.16 -8.18 -17.34
CA ARG A 263 7.33 -8.55 -18.13
C ARG A 263 7.05 -8.67 -19.64
N LEU A 264 5.80 -8.93 -20.03
CA LEU A 264 5.35 -9.09 -21.42
C LEU A 264 4.77 -7.78 -21.99
N GLY A 265 4.11 -6.98 -21.16
CA GLY A 265 3.49 -5.70 -21.42
C GLY A 265 4.18 -4.57 -20.66
N ALA A 266 5.32 -4.12 -21.18
CA ALA A 266 6.02 -2.96 -20.66
C ALA A 266 5.09 -1.74 -20.66
N LYS A 267 5.09 -0.96 -19.57
CA LYS A 267 4.41 0.35 -19.58
C LYS A 267 5.21 1.28 -20.48
N THR A 268 4.52 1.92 -21.42
CA THR A 268 5.13 2.89 -22.32
C THR A 268 5.26 4.23 -21.61
N ILE A 269 6.49 4.71 -21.44
CA ILE A 269 6.78 6.07 -20.99
C ILE A 269 6.89 6.94 -22.24
N THR A 270 6.03 7.95 -22.35
CA THR A 270 6.07 8.92 -23.46
C THR A 270 6.75 10.19 -22.98
N MET A 271 7.82 10.60 -23.65
CA MET A 271 8.55 11.83 -23.34
C MET A 271 8.03 12.97 -24.22
N ALA A 272 7.83 14.15 -23.64
CA ALA A 272 7.57 15.37 -24.40
C ALA A 272 8.90 15.96 -24.92
N ALA A 273 8.84 16.88 -25.90
CA ALA A 273 10.01 17.64 -26.36
C ALA A 273 10.43 18.72 -25.34
N ALA A 274 10.80 18.30 -24.14
CA ALA A 274 11.24 19.12 -23.01
C ALA A 274 12.19 18.30 -22.10
N THR A 275 12.80 18.95 -21.12
CA THR A 275 13.49 18.26 -20.03
C THR A 275 12.44 17.56 -19.15
N ASN A 276 12.46 16.24 -19.14
CA ASN A 276 11.55 15.43 -18.33
C ASN A 276 12.36 14.45 -17.49
N HIS A 277 11.89 14.18 -16.28
CA HIS A 277 12.48 13.20 -15.35
C HIS A 277 11.39 12.21 -14.94
N LEU A 278 11.78 10.95 -14.68
CA LEU A 278 10.88 9.94 -14.13
C LEU A 278 11.67 9.10 -13.12
N ASP A 279 11.26 9.17 -11.86
CA ASP A 279 11.82 8.40 -10.76
C ASP A 279 10.76 7.37 -10.29
N PRO A 280 10.70 6.17 -10.87
CA PRO A 280 9.65 5.20 -10.55
C PRO A 280 9.72 4.70 -9.10
N VAL A 281 10.92 4.77 -8.49
CA VAL A 281 11.16 4.55 -7.06
C VAL A 281 12.17 5.61 -6.62
N GLN A 282 11.83 6.40 -5.61
CA GLN A 282 12.71 7.43 -5.05
C GLN A 282 12.75 7.33 -3.53
N ILE A 283 13.95 7.43 -2.95
CA ILE A 283 14.18 7.45 -1.50
C ILE A 283 15.02 8.69 -1.19
N ASN A 284 14.44 9.65 -0.47
CA ASN A 284 15.14 10.85 0.00
C ASN A 284 15.17 10.85 1.51
N LEU A 285 16.37 10.86 2.11
CA LEU A 285 16.57 10.87 3.56
C LEU A 285 17.38 12.10 3.96
N SER A 286 16.94 12.78 5.01
CA SER A 286 17.70 13.84 5.66
C SER A 286 17.92 13.46 7.12
N ILE A 287 19.17 13.39 7.54
CA ILE A 287 19.54 13.00 8.90
C ILE A 287 19.90 14.28 9.67
N ALA A 288 19.25 14.49 10.81
CA ALA A 288 19.55 15.57 11.74
C ALA A 288 19.41 15.04 13.18
N GLY A 289 20.22 15.54 14.11
CA GLY A 289 20.18 15.11 15.50
C GLY A 289 21.51 15.23 16.24
N VAL A 290 21.65 14.45 17.30
CA VAL A 290 22.87 14.29 18.10
C VAL A 290 23.61 13.02 17.72
N ASP A 291 24.90 12.95 18.02
CA ASP A 291 25.71 11.75 17.76
C ASP A 291 25.14 10.52 18.50
N PRO A 292 25.02 9.37 17.83
CA PRO A 292 24.56 8.15 18.47
C PRO A 292 25.60 7.62 19.46
N THR A 293 25.15 7.12 20.61
CA THR A 293 26.02 6.58 21.67
C THR A 293 26.60 5.19 21.35
N ALA A 294 26.15 4.56 20.27
CA ALA A 294 26.60 3.25 19.78
C ALA A 294 26.54 3.20 18.24
N GLY A 295 27.13 2.15 17.64
CA GLY A 295 27.13 1.94 16.20
C GLY A 295 25.70 1.90 15.64
N SER A 296 25.35 2.91 14.84
CA SER A 296 24.05 3.06 14.19
C SER A 296 24.23 2.90 12.69
N THR A 297 23.26 2.25 12.02
CA THR A 297 23.31 2.00 10.58
C THR A 297 22.01 2.46 9.92
N ILE A 298 22.12 3.10 8.76
CA ILE A 298 20.98 3.43 7.91
C ILE A 298 21.16 2.69 6.60
N ASN A 299 20.21 1.81 6.28
CA ASN A 299 20.17 1.09 5.01
C ASN A 299 19.06 1.70 4.14
N GLY A 300 19.43 2.44 3.09
CA GLY A 300 18.44 2.98 2.15
C GLY A 300 17.73 1.87 1.36
N ILE A 301 18.48 0.83 0.97
CA ILE A 301 17.97 -0.40 0.36
C ILE A 301 18.71 -1.57 1.00
N TYR A 302 17.97 -2.55 1.53
CA TYR A 302 18.53 -3.80 2.04
C TYR A 302 17.86 -4.99 1.35
N GLN A 303 18.67 -5.88 0.80
CA GLN A 303 18.22 -7.08 0.09
C GLN A 303 18.99 -8.29 0.63
N LEU A 304 18.26 -9.26 1.20
CA LEU A 304 18.83 -10.50 1.73
C LEU A 304 18.09 -11.69 1.12
N ILE A 305 18.85 -12.67 0.65
CA ILE A 305 18.33 -13.99 0.27
C ILE A 305 19.07 -15.04 1.08
N THR A 306 18.32 -15.83 1.84
CA THR A 306 18.86 -16.94 2.63
C THR A 306 18.37 -18.26 2.05
N HIS A 307 19.30 -19.12 1.64
CA HIS A 307 19.02 -20.53 1.39
C HIS A 307 19.64 -21.35 2.52
N GLY A 308 18.83 -21.82 3.46
CA GLY A 308 19.29 -22.53 4.66
C GLY A 308 18.42 -23.72 5.07
N GLY A 309 17.57 -24.21 4.17
CA GLY A 309 16.74 -25.40 4.43
C GLY A 309 17.54 -26.71 4.32
N ALA A 310 16.95 -27.82 4.76
CA ALA A 310 17.61 -29.13 4.75
C ALA A 310 17.81 -29.74 3.34
N THR A 311 17.20 -29.17 2.30
CA THR A 311 17.20 -29.73 0.94
C THR A 311 18.14 -28.96 0.02
N ASN A 312 19.10 -29.67 -0.57
CA ASN A 312 19.95 -29.12 -1.63
C ASN A 312 19.14 -28.84 -2.89
N MET A 313 19.32 -27.65 -3.47
CA MET A 313 18.64 -27.24 -4.70
C MET A 313 19.67 -26.91 -5.80
N PRO A 314 20.28 -27.90 -6.48
CA PRO A 314 21.39 -27.66 -7.42
C PRO A 314 21.01 -26.83 -8.66
N GLY A 315 19.72 -26.74 -9.00
CA GLY A 315 19.22 -25.87 -10.08
C GLY A 315 18.84 -24.45 -9.62
N LEU A 316 18.96 -24.14 -8.32
CA LEU A 316 18.58 -22.84 -7.78
C LEU A 316 19.60 -21.76 -8.17
N ARG A 317 19.10 -20.63 -8.65
CA ARG A 317 19.89 -19.43 -8.89
C ARG A 317 19.36 -18.29 -8.03
N LEU A 318 20.21 -17.76 -7.16
CA LEU A 318 19.88 -16.62 -6.30
C LEU A 318 20.43 -15.33 -6.93
N LYS A 319 19.62 -14.28 -6.93
CA LYS A 319 19.99 -12.95 -7.42
C LYS A 319 19.27 -11.89 -6.58
N CYS A 320 20.00 -11.00 -5.92
CA CYS A 320 19.40 -9.87 -5.20
C CYS A 320 18.93 -8.76 -6.16
N ALA A 321 19.74 -8.48 -7.19
CA ALA A 321 19.42 -7.53 -8.25
C ALA A 321 19.80 -8.11 -9.63
N ASP A 322 18.99 -7.81 -10.63
CA ASP A 322 19.20 -8.19 -12.05
C ASP A 322 18.72 -7.04 -12.92
N TRP A 323 19.66 -6.22 -13.40
CA TRP A 323 19.35 -5.05 -14.22
C TRP A 323 19.74 -5.30 -15.67
N ASN A 324 18.87 -4.91 -16.61
CA ASN A 324 19.09 -5.07 -18.04
C ASN A 324 18.64 -3.83 -18.81
N VAL A 325 19.55 -3.23 -19.56
CA VAL A 325 19.27 -2.10 -20.46
C VAL A 325 19.49 -2.56 -21.90
N VAL A 326 18.46 -2.44 -22.73
CA VAL A 326 18.52 -2.80 -24.16
C VAL A 326 18.33 -1.54 -25.00
N VAL A 327 19.44 -1.03 -25.53
CA VAL A 327 19.46 0.16 -26.38
C VAL A 327 19.25 -0.25 -27.84
N LYS A 328 18.11 0.12 -28.43
CA LYS A 328 17.78 -0.20 -29.84
C LYS A 328 17.88 1.00 -30.78
N ARG A 329 18.16 2.19 -30.25
CA ARG A 329 18.22 3.48 -30.96
C ARG A 329 19.33 4.32 -30.33
N ASN A 330 19.80 5.34 -31.04
CA ASN A 330 20.82 6.24 -30.52
C ASN A 330 20.32 6.96 -29.26
N ILE A 331 21.18 7.01 -28.24
CA ILE A 331 20.99 7.72 -26.98
C ILE A 331 22.30 8.44 -26.63
N GLN A 332 22.25 9.37 -25.69
CA GLN A 332 23.46 10.03 -25.19
C GLN A 332 24.25 9.07 -24.30
N ASP A 333 23.62 8.57 -23.23
CA ASP A 333 24.25 7.75 -22.21
C ASP A 333 23.28 6.64 -21.73
N ALA A 334 23.82 5.53 -21.23
CA ALA A 334 23.07 4.49 -20.54
C ALA A 334 23.86 3.98 -19.33
N TYR A 335 23.23 4.04 -18.15
CA TYR A 335 23.81 3.56 -16.90
C TYR A 335 22.91 2.49 -16.30
N VAL A 336 23.52 1.40 -15.83
CA VAL A 336 22.84 0.34 -15.07
C VAL A 336 22.96 0.59 -13.56
N TYR A 337 24.11 1.13 -13.15
CA TYR A 337 24.38 1.63 -11.81
C TYR A 337 25.22 2.90 -11.94
N GLN A 338 24.86 3.92 -11.19
CA GLN A 338 25.70 5.09 -10.97
C GLN A 338 25.61 5.39 -9.47
N GLY A 339 26.72 5.19 -8.77
CA GLY A 339 26.88 5.64 -7.40
C GLY A 339 27.77 6.87 -7.37
N GLU A 340 27.51 7.77 -6.43
CA GLU A 340 28.27 8.99 -6.24
C GLU A 340 28.32 9.33 -4.75
N ILE A 341 29.46 9.85 -4.29
CA ILE A 341 29.59 10.48 -2.98
C ILE A 341 30.14 11.88 -3.24
N ASP A 342 29.33 12.89 -2.94
CA ASP A 342 29.71 14.30 -3.06
C ASP A 342 30.01 14.90 -1.68
N TYR A 343 31.26 15.28 -1.47
CA TYR A 343 31.69 16.04 -0.30
C TYR A 343 31.66 17.54 -0.63
N THR A 344 30.57 18.19 -0.24
CA THR A 344 30.37 19.63 -0.46
C THR A 344 31.31 20.51 0.39
N THR A 345 31.25 21.84 0.20
CA THR A 345 32.22 22.91 0.54
C THR A 345 32.76 23.04 1.97
N ASN A 346 32.45 22.12 2.88
CA ASN A 346 33.04 22.10 4.22
C ASN A 346 34.18 21.07 4.29
N SER A 347 35.15 21.29 5.17
CA SER A 347 36.15 20.26 5.50
C SER A 347 35.45 19.08 6.20
N VAL A 348 35.04 18.07 5.42
CA VAL A 348 34.42 16.84 5.91
C VAL A 348 35.50 15.84 6.32
N THR A 349 35.44 15.36 7.56
CA THR A 349 36.31 14.28 8.05
C THR A 349 35.53 12.98 8.13
N VAL A 350 35.95 11.97 7.39
CA VAL A 350 35.44 10.59 7.53
C VAL A 350 36.41 9.82 8.45
N GLY A 351 35.96 9.48 9.65
CA GLY A 351 36.80 8.76 10.64
C GLY A 351 36.99 7.26 10.36
N GLY A 352 36.28 6.70 9.37
CA GLY A 352 36.33 5.31 8.95
C GLY A 352 36.58 5.17 7.45
N GLU A 353 35.81 4.30 6.78
CA GLU A 353 35.88 4.07 5.33
C GLU A 353 34.76 4.80 4.60
N THR A 354 35.02 5.24 3.37
CA THR A 354 33.99 5.67 2.42
C THR A 354 34.17 4.94 1.09
N ALA A 355 33.06 4.50 0.51
CA ALA A 355 33.09 3.79 -0.77
C ALA A 355 31.75 3.97 -1.49
N VAL A 356 31.82 4.32 -2.78
CA VAL A 356 30.66 4.34 -3.69
C VAL A 356 30.14 2.91 -3.97
N MET A 357 31.03 1.93 -3.88
CA MET A 357 30.74 0.52 -4.09
C MET A 357 31.73 -0.33 -3.29
N SER A 358 31.22 -1.29 -2.54
CA SER A 358 32.02 -2.31 -1.84
C SER A 358 31.44 -3.68 -2.15
N LEU A 359 32.27 -4.58 -2.67
CA LEU A 359 31.90 -5.95 -3.00
C LEU A 359 32.62 -6.90 -2.05
N ASN A 360 31.89 -7.40 -1.06
CA ASN A 360 32.42 -8.31 -0.06
C ASN A 360 31.90 -9.72 -0.31
N MET A 361 32.83 -10.68 -0.32
CA MET A 361 32.51 -12.09 -0.42
C MET A 361 33.17 -12.81 0.75
N ASN A 362 32.35 -13.30 1.67
CA ASN A 362 32.81 -14.06 2.82
C ASN A 362 32.54 -15.56 2.59
N CYS A 363 33.57 -16.37 2.74
CA CYS A 363 33.52 -17.84 2.64
C CYS A 363 34.08 -18.46 3.93
N ASP A 364 33.45 -18.20 5.08
CA ASP A 364 33.80 -18.75 6.39
C ASP A 364 33.77 -20.30 6.47
N SER A 365 33.39 -20.99 5.38
CA SER A 365 33.41 -22.44 5.23
C SER A 365 33.83 -22.85 3.81
N THR A 366 34.19 -24.12 3.61
CA THR A 366 34.65 -24.65 2.32
C THR A 366 33.58 -24.50 1.23
N VAL A 367 33.89 -23.72 0.19
CA VAL A 367 33.10 -23.66 -1.05
C VAL A 367 33.78 -24.54 -2.12
N THR A 368 33.05 -25.49 -2.69
CA THR A 368 33.61 -26.52 -3.60
C THR A 368 33.53 -26.15 -5.09
N GLY A 369 32.95 -25.01 -5.45
CA GLY A 369 32.87 -24.50 -6.82
C GLY A 369 33.69 -23.24 -7.06
N ASP A 370 33.62 -22.69 -8.28
CA ASP A 370 34.23 -21.41 -8.62
C ASP A 370 33.60 -20.27 -7.80
N VAL A 371 34.46 -19.50 -7.14
CA VAL A 371 34.09 -18.32 -6.35
C VAL A 371 34.64 -17.08 -7.06
N ARG A 372 33.79 -16.12 -7.39
CA ARG A 372 34.15 -14.94 -8.21
C ARG A 372 33.55 -13.67 -7.60
N GLY A 373 34.38 -12.72 -7.18
CA GLY A 373 33.94 -11.47 -6.56
C GLY A 373 33.38 -10.43 -7.55
N LEU A 374 34.13 -10.14 -8.61
CA LEU A 374 33.73 -9.25 -9.70
C LEU A 374 34.04 -9.91 -11.04
N ILE A 375 33.09 -9.86 -11.98
CA ILE A 375 33.29 -10.29 -13.36
C ILE A 375 32.86 -9.14 -14.27
N VAL A 376 33.79 -8.62 -15.05
CA VAL A 376 33.52 -7.64 -16.10
C VAL A 376 33.74 -8.34 -17.44
N ASN A 377 32.65 -8.51 -18.21
CA ASN A 377 32.70 -9.14 -19.52
C ASN A 377 32.33 -8.13 -20.59
N ILE A 378 33.17 -8.03 -21.63
CA ILE A 378 32.90 -7.25 -22.83
C ILE A 378 32.98 -8.22 -24.02
N TYR A 379 31.92 -8.31 -24.83
CA TYR A 379 31.82 -9.28 -25.93
C TYR A 379 31.02 -8.72 -27.10
N GLY A 380 31.29 -9.26 -28.29
CA GLY A 380 30.57 -8.96 -29.53
C GLY A 380 31.49 -8.46 -30.65
N ALA A 381 31.21 -8.84 -31.91
CA ALA A 381 31.99 -8.44 -33.08
C ALA A 381 31.85 -6.94 -33.44
N GLY A 382 30.96 -6.21 -32.75
CA GLY A 382 30.62 -4.81 -33.01
C GLY A 382 31.15 -3.82 -31.97
N LEU A 383 32.23 -4.13 -31.22
CA LEU A 383 32.90 -3.13 -30.39
C LEU A 383 33.36 -1.98 -31.29
N ALA A 384 32.80 -0.79 -31.07
CA ALA A 384 32.78 0.27 -32.08
C ALA A 384 34.16 0.89 -32.38
N ASN A 385 35.16 0.67 -31.52
CA ASN A 385 36.45 1.35 -31.56
C ASN A 385 37.50 0.62 -30.70
N ALA A 386 38.78 0.70 -31.08
CA ALA A 386 39.95 0.31 -30.29
C ALA A 386 40.04 0.99 -28.90
N SER A 387 39.27 2.06 -28.66
CA SER A 387 39.20 2.79 -27.39
C SER A 387 38.16 2.24 -26.38
N SER A 388 37.67 1.01 -26.54
CA SER A 388 36.72 0.42 -25.58
C SER A 388 37.46 -0.01 -24.31
N ILE A 389 36.95 0.38 -23.13
CA ILE A 389 37.61 0.13 -21.84
C ILE A 389 36.79 -0.86 -20.99
N GLY A 390 37.48 -1.80 -20.34
CA GLY A 390 36.88 -2.77 -19.41
C GLY A 390 36.69 -2.22 -18.00
N ILE A 391 37.80 -1.84 -17.37
CA ILE A 391 37.85 -1.22 -16.04
C ILE A 391 38.74 0.01 -16.20
N GLU A 392 38.22 1.18 -15.83
CA GLU A 392 38.98 2.43 -15.82
C GLU A 392 39.16 2.90 -14.38
N VAL A 393 40.38 3.33 -14.05
CA VAL A 393 40.68 4.06 -12.82
C VAL A 393 41.32 5.38 -13.25
N ARG A 394 40.72 6.50 -12.83
CA ARG A 394 41.04 7.82 -13.35
C ARG A 394 40.84 8.91 -12.30
N THR A 395 41.61 9.99 -12.41
CA THR A 395 41.34 11.27 -11.77
C THR A 395 41.07 12.33 -12.82
N ASP A 396 39.92 13.00 -12.73
CA ASP A 396 39.53 14.07 -13.65
C ASP A 396 39.34 15.38 -12.87
N GLY A 397 39.96 16.47 -13.35
CA GLY A 397 39.77 17.83 -12.84
C GLY A 397 40.54 18.19 -11.56
N GLY A 398 41.11 19.39 -11.53
CA GLY A 398 41.84 19.94 -10.37
C GLY A 398 43.22 19.31 -10.12
N SER A 399 43.97 19.88 -9.18
CA SER A 399 45.25 19.35 -8.70
C SER A 399 45.04 18.14 -7.76
N ALA A 400 44.28 17.15 -8.21
CA ALA A 400 43.98 15.94 -7.45
C ALA A 400 45.10 14.90 -7.63
N THR A 401 45.65 14.43 -6.51
CA THR A 401 46.63 13.34 -6.48
C THR A 401 45.92 12.06 -6.07
N LEU A 402 46.00 11.02 -6.91
CA LEU A 402 45.62 9.67 -6.53
C LEU A 402 46.88 8.95 -6.06
N ASP A 403 46.95 8.63 -4.76
CA ASP A 403 48.11 7.93 -4.20
C ASP A 403 48.24 6.52 -4.80
N GLU A 404 47.12 5.80 -4.96
CA GLU A 404 47.09 4.45 -5.52
C GLU A 404 45.82 4.22 -6.36
N GLY A 405 45.99 3.67 -7.57
CA GLY A 405 44.87 3.33 -8.45
C GLY A 405 44.28 1.93 -8.22
N ILE A 406 45.13 0.90 -8.16
CA ILE A 406 44.73 -0.48 -7.88
C ILE A 406 45.65 -1.03 -6.79
N ARG A 407 45.07 -1.46 -5.67
CA ARG A 407 45.78 -2.14 -4.57
C ARG A 407 45.36 -3.60 -4.51
N ILE A 408 46.34 -4.50 -4.46
CA ILE A 408 46.13 -5.94 -4.25
C ILE A 408 46.89 -6.32 -2.98
N TRP A 409 46.18 -6.75 -1.93
CA TRP A 409 46.76 -7.04 -0.62
C TRP A 409 46.07 -8.25 0.03
N SER A 410 46.87 -9.14 0.62
CA SER A 410 46.45 -10.21 1.53
C SER A 410 46.75 -9.85 3.00
N VAL A 411 45.81 -10.09 3.91
CA VAL A 411 45.96 -9.84 5.36
C VAL A 411 46.10 -11.16 6.12
N GLY A 412 46.95 -11.19 7.16
CA GLY A 412 47.11 -12.35 8.05
C GLY A 412 47.84 -13.53 7.39
N ALA A 413 47.37 -14.77 7.66
CA ALA A 413 47.94 -16.01 7.12
C ALA A 413 47.44 -16.37 5.70
N ASN A 414 46.75 -15.45 5.02
CA ASN A 414 46.16 -15.68 3.70
C ASN A 414 47.20 -15.56 2.58
N THR A 415 47.04 -16.33 1.50
CA THR A 415 47.94 -16.32 0.34
C THR A 415 47.20 -15.90 -0.92
N ILE A 416 47.77 -14.98 -1.69
CA ILE A 416 47.35 -14.69 -3.08
C ILE A 416 48.31 -15.45 -4.00
N THR A 417 47.82 -16.46 -4.72
CA THR A 417 48.65 -17.28 -5.62
C THR A 417 49.02 -16.55 -6.91
N ALA A 418 48.15 -15.65 -7.39
CA ALA A 418 48.41 -14.73 -8.50
C ALA A 418 47.60 -13.44 -8.30
N GLY A 419 48.26 -12.28 -8.23
CA GLY A 419 47.58 -10.99 -8.07
C GLY A 419 46.98 -10.47 -9.38
N LEU A 420 47.76 -10.50 -10.46
CA LEU A 420 47.31 -10.21 -11.83
C LEU A 420 47.70 -11.39 -12.72
N LEU A 421 46.74 -11.91 -13.48
CA LEU A 421 46.96 -13.01 -14.43
C LEU A 421 46.44 -12.58 -15.81
N PHE A 422 47.31 -12.67 -16.80
CA PHE A 422 46.99 -12.44 -18.20
C PHE A 422 47.07 -13.78 -18.93
N ALA A 423 45.96 -14.22 -19.52
CA ALA A 423 45.87 -15.46 -20.27
C ALA A 423 45.36 -15.20 -21.70
N GLY A 424 45.89 -15.93 -22.68
CA GLY A 424 45.65 -15.69 -24.11
C GLY A 424 46.64 -14.69 -24.74
N THR A 425 46.35 -14.22 -25.95
CA THR A 425 47.18 -13.24 -26.66
C THR A 425 46.87 -11.83 -26.14
N VAL A 426 47.87 -11.19 -25.55
CA VAL A 426 47.81 -9.79 -25.11
C VAL A 426 48.80 -8.98 -25.95
N THR A 427 48.31 -7.96 -26.66
CA THR A 427 49.17 -7.13 -27.53
C THR A 427 50.16 -6.29 -26.71
N TYR A 428 49.68 -5.68 -25.62
CA TYR A 428 50.50 -4.89 -24.70
C TYR A 428 50.10 -5.17 -23.25
N PHE A 429 51.06 -5.57 -22.41
CA PHE A 429 50.85 -5.76 -20.97
C PHE A 429 50.83 -4.42 -20.21
N ALA A 430 51.68 -3.48 -20.64
CA ALA A 430 51.74 -2.11 -20.18
C ALA A 430 52.18 -1.24 -21.36
N ASP A 431 51.53 -0.08 -21.50
CA ASP A 431 51.82 0.93 -22.51
C ASP A 431 52.15 2.24 -21.78
N PHE A 432 53.26 2.87 -22.17
CA PHE A 432 53.78 4.10 -21.56
C PHE A 432 53.82 5.26 -22.57
N ASP A 433 52.98 5.18 -23.60
CA ASP A 433 52.81 6.26 -24.58
C ASP A 433 52.56 7.61 -23.88
N ASN A 434 53.20 8.66 -24.42
CA ASN A 434 53.28 10.04 -23.90
C ASN A 434 54.25 10.36 -22.75
N THR A 435 55.23 9.50 -22.42
CA THR A 435 56.42 9.97 -21.66
C THR A 435 57.39 10.76 -22.56
N ALA A 436 56.93 11.87 -23.12
CA ALA A 436 57.80 12.86 -23.77
C ALA A 436 58.68 13.54 -22.69
N GLY A 437 59.78 12.88 -22.32
CA GLY A 437 60.70 13.34 -21.28
C GLY A 437 61.20 12.26 -20.30
N ALA A 438 60.84 10.98 -20.46
CA ALA A 438 61.56 9.93 -19.75
C ALA A 438 62.99 9.91 -20.28
N GLU A 439 63.94 10.43 -19.49
CA GLU A 439 65.35 10.30 -19.83
C GLU A 439 65.64 8.81 -20.04
N ASN A 440 66.14 8.50 -21.23
CA ASN A 440 66.59 7.17 -21.65
C ASN A 440 67.93 6.82 -20.96
N THR A 441 68.07 7.14 -19.67
CA THR A 441 69.32 7.04 -18.89
C THR A 441 69.40 5.69 -18.18
N ALA A 442 69.64 4.64 -18.97
CA ALA A 442 70.58 3.55 -18.69
C ALA A 442 70.21 2.29 -19.50
N TYR A 443 70.74 2.21 -20.71
CA TYR A 443 70.79 0.99 -21.49
C TYR A 443 72.00 0.17 -21.00
N GLU A 444 71.79 -0.86 -20.18
CA GLU A 444 72.77 -1.95 -20.09
C GLU A 444 72.43 -2.97 -21.17
N ALA A 445 73.21 -2.94 -22.25
CA ALA A 445 73.18 -3.95 -23.28
C ALA A 445 73.71 -5.26 -22.69
N ASP A 446 72.81 -6.20 -22.39
CA ASP A 446 73.20 -7.59 -22.19
C ASP A 446 73.52 -8.19 -23.57
N ALA A 447 74.74 -8.70 -23.73
CA ALA A 447 75.31 -9.08 -25.01
C ALA A 447 74.81 -10.43 -25.56
N ASN A 448 73.77 -11.03 -24.95
CA ASN A 448 73.23 -12.31 -25.36
C ASN A 448 71.81 -12.19 -25.93
N ALA A 449 71.74 -12.16 -27.26
CA ALA A 449 70.64 -12.55 -28.14
C ALA A 449 69.22 -12.63 -27.53
N ALA A 450 68.51 -11.48 -27.52
CA ALA A 450 67.06 -11.44 -27.74
C ALA A 450 66.72 -10.18 -28.55
N THR A 451 66.13 -10.35 -29.73
CA THR A 451 66.10 -9.37 -30.82
C THR A 451 65.06 -8.25 -30.74
N THR A 452 64.42 -7.96 -29.59
CA THR A 452 63.91 -6.60 -29.25
C THR A 452 63.27 -6.57 -27.85
N ILE A 453 63.89 -5.86 -26.91
CA ILE A 453 63.29 -5.47 -25.62
C ILE A 453 62.81 -4.02 -25.79
N ALA A 454 61.50 -3.77 -25.62
CA ALA A 454 60.91 -2.44 -25.85
C ALA A 454 61.02 -1.51 -24.62
N GLY A 455 61.23 -2.07 -23.43
CA GLY A 455 61.41 -1.31 -22.19
C GLY A 455 61.61 -2.21 -20.96
N LYS A 456 62.04 -1.61 -19.85
CA LYS A 456 62.13 -2.25 -18.53
C LYS A 456 61.28 -1.46 -17.54
N VAL A 457 60.42 -2.13 -16.80
CA VAL A 457 59.72 -1.52 -15.64
C VAL A 457 60.59 -1.73 -14.41
N MET A 458 61.07 -0.64 -13.82
CA MET A 458 61.88 -0.67 -12.59
C MET A 458 60.97 -0.90 -11.38
N ILE A 459 61.22 -1.97 -10.63
CA ILE A 459 60.61 -2.22 -9.33
C ILE A 459 61.61 -1.76 -8.26
N ASN A 460 61.27 -0.69 -7.53
CA ASN A 460 61.99 -0.33 -6.32
C ASN A 460 61.49 -1.22 -5.17
N THR A 461 62.37 -2.03 -4.60
CA THR A 461 62.06 -2.78 -3.39
C THR A 461 62.26 -1.91 -2.16
N SER A 462 61.56 -2.21 -1.07
CA SER A 462 61.71 -1.51 0.22
C SER A 462 63.12 -1.58 0.80
N ALA A 463 63.96 -2.49 0.31
CA ALA A 463 65.38 -2.61 0.64
C ALA A 463 66.30 -1.70 -0.21
N GLY A 464 65.75 -0.84 -1.07
CA GLY A 464 66.52 0.03 -1.98
C GLY A 464 67.13 -0.70 -3.18
N ALA A 465 66.88 -2.00 -3.35
CA ALA A 465 67.32 -2.76 -4.51
C ALA A 465 66.35 -2.54 -5.70
N LYS A 466 66.91 -2.38 -6.90
CA LYS A 466 66.16 -2.24 -8.15
C LYS A 466 65.99 -3.60 -8.82
N GLY A 467 64.76 -4.09 -8.92
CA GLY A 467 64.38 -5.19 -9.80
C GLY A 467 63.88 -4.65 -11.14
N TYR A 468 63.90 -5.46 -12.20
CA TYR A 468 63.38 -5.07 -13.51
C TYR A 468 62.44 -6.14 -14.05
N ILE A 469 61.27 -5.73 -14.54
CA ILE A 469 60.44 -6.57 -15.41
C ILE A 469 60.85 -6.26 -16.84
N ASN A 470 61.40 -7.26 -17.53
CA ASN A 470 61.69 -7.15 -18.96
C ASN A 470 60.38 -7.25 -19.74
N VAL A 471 60.02 -6.20 -20.49
CA VAL A 471 58.86 -6.20 -21.39
C VAL A 471 59.35 -6.56 -22.78
N TYR A 472 58.94 -7.73 -23.26
CA TYR A 472 59.21 -8.18 -24.62
C TYR A 472 58.03 -7.79 -25.51
N SER A 473 58.29 -7.10 -26.62
CA SER A 473 57.32 -6.96 -27.71
C SER A 473 57.80 -7.81 -28.88
N THR A 474 56.91 -8.55 -29.53
CA THR A 474 57.20 -9.03 -30.88
C THR A 474 56.71 -7.98 -31.88
N PRO A 475 57.50 -7.62 -32.91
CA PRO A 475 57.00 -6.77 -33.99
C PRO A 475 55.84 -7.51 -34.68
N ASN A 476 54.68 -6.85 -34.80
CA ASN A 476 53.65 -7.29 -35.75
C ASN A 476 54.06 -6.91 -37.17
#